data_AF-A0A536P5L0-F1
#
_entry.id   AF-A0A536P5L0-F1
#
_cell.length_a   1.000
_cell.length_b   1.000
_cell.length_c   1.000
_cell.angle_alpha   90.00
_cell.angle_beta   90.00
_cell.angle_gamma   90.00
#
_symmetry.space_group_name_H-M   'P 1'
#
loop_
_entity.id
_entity.type
_entity.pdbx_description
1 polymer ?
#
loop_
_entity_poly.entity_id
_entity_poly.type
_entity_poly.pdbx_seq_one_letter_code
_entity_poly.pdbx_strand_id
1 'polypeptide(L)'
;MAIATIALAAFYVIEAFTAPNPLVRVGLRSLPVLPVAIWTLWYEKSRPFERQSLTVRVAGRVVLLALVMAFAVAILGIGLNWLYDPHRVL
;
A
#
# COMPACT_ATOMS: atom_id res chain seq x y z
N MET A 1 -20.36 9.10 -14.69
CA MET A 1 -19.37 8.98 -13.58
C MET A 1 -19.09 7.53 -13.22
N ALA A 2 -20.09 6.72 -12.85
CA ALA A 2 -19.88 5.32 -12.42
C ALA A 2 -19.13 4.43 -13.45
N ILE A 3 -19.44 4.57 -14.74
CA ILE A 3 -18.78 3.77 -15.80
C ILE A 3 -17.28 4.08 -15.89
N ALA A 4 -16.90 5.36 -15.75
CA ALA A 4 -15.50 5.78 -15.83
C ALA A 4 -14.68 5.28 -14.63
N THR A 5 -15.25 5.30 -13.42
CA THR A 5 -14.60 4.75 -12.23
C THR A 5 -14.47 3.23 -12.28
N ILE A 6 -15.48 2.52 -12.80
CA ILE A 6 -15.41 1.07 -13.01
C ILE A 6 -14.30 0.72 -14.01
N ALA A 7 -14.24 1.44 -15.15
CA ALA A 7 -13.21 1.24 -16.15
C ALA A 7 -11.80 1.48 -15.58
N LEU A 8 -11.64 2.56 -14.78
CA LEU A 8 -10.37 2.85 -14.12
C LEU A 8 -9.97 1.79 -13.10
N ALA A 9 -10.94 1.30 -12.30
CA ALA A 9 -10.69 0.25 -11.33
C ALA A 9 -10.28 -1.06 -12.02
N ALA A 10 -10.96 -1.43 -13.11
CA ALA A 10 -10.60 -2.60 -13.90
C ALA A 10 -9.19 -2.48 -14.49
N PHE A 11 -8.88 -1.31 -15.08
CA PHE A 11 -7.55 -1.03 -15.62
C PHE A 11 -6.46 -1.14 -14.53
N TYR A 12 -6.70 -0.52 -13.37
CA TYR A 12 -5.80 -0.60 -12.22
C TYR A 12 -5.54 -2.06 -11.79
N VAL A 13 -6.60 -2.87 -11.68
CA VAL A 13 -6.47 -4.28 -11.28
C VAL A 13 -5.65 -5.05 -12.31
N ILE A 14 -5.94 -4.88 -13.59
CA ILE A 14 -5.19 -5.55 -14.67
C ILE A 14 -3.70 -5.21 -14.56
N GLU A 15 -3.36 -3.92 -14.55
CA GLU A 15 -1.96 -3.47 -14.45
C GLU A 15 -1.27 -3.96 -13.16
N ALA A 16 -1.98 -4.02 -12.02
CA ALA A 16 -1.42 -4.53 -10.77
C ALA A 16 -0.97 -6.00 -10.88
N PHE A 17 -1.55 -6.79 -11.78
CA PHE A 17 -1.21 -8.21 -11.95
C PHE A 17 -0.39 -8.50 -13.21
N THR A 18 -0.60 -7.78 -14.31
CA THR A 18 -0.04 -8.11 -15.62
C THR A 18 0.98 -7.11 -16.15
N ALA A 19 1.19 -5.96 -15.49
CA ALA A 19 2.17 -4.98 -15.97
C ALA A 19 3.55 -5.64 -16.16
N PRO A 20 4.28 -5.36 -17.25
CA PRO A 20 5.53 -6.04 -17.57
C PRO A 20 6.65 -5.75 -16.55
N ASN A 21 6.66 -4.54 -15.97
CA ASN A 21 7.66 -4.14 -14.98
C ASN A 21 7.25 -4.61 -13.57
N PRO A 22 8.06 -5.43 -12.88
CA PRO A 22 7.75 -5.92 -11.53
C PRO A 22 7.62 -4.78 -10.51
N LEU A 23 8.38 -3.70 -10.64
CA LEU A 23 8.28 -2.54 -9.74
C LEU A 23 6.92 -1.84 -9.85
N VAL A 24 6.35 -1.79 -11.06
CA VAL A 24 5.02 -1.22 -11.30
C VAL A 24 3.96 -2.08 -10.61
N ARG A 25 4.01 -3.41 -10.77
CA ARG A 25 3.09 -4.33 -10.07
C ARG A 25 3.17 -4.19 -8.55
N VAL A 26 4.39 -4.15 -8.00
CA VAL A 26 4.64 -3.98 -6.56
C VAL A 26 4.05 -2.66 -6.05
N GLY A 27 4.31 -1.56 -6.76
CA GLY A 27 3.77 -0.24 -6.43
C GLY A 27 2.24 -0.24 -6.46
N LEU A 28 1.65 -0.73 -7.54
CA LEU A 28 0.20 -0.77 -7.69
C LEU A 28 -0.47 -1.61 -6.61
N ARG A 29 0.07 -2.78 -6.24
CA ARG A 29 -0.50 -3.65 -5.20
C ARG A 29 -0.42 -3.06 -3.79
N SER A 30 0.59 -2.25 -3.52
CA SER A 30 0.80 -1.64 -2.20
C SER A 30 0.08 -0.29 -2.04
N LEU A 31 -0.21 0.40 -3.15
CA LEU A 31 -0.83 1.73 -3.16
C LEU A 31 -2.18 1.83 -2.39
N PRO A 32 -3.10 0.85 -2.45
CA PRO A 32 -4.34 0.89 -1.68
C PRO A 32 -4.15 0.85 -0.17
N VAL A 33 -2.99 0.43 0.34
CA VAL A 33 -2.70 0.40 1.77
C VAL A 33 -2.48 1.82 2.31
N LEU A 34 -1.96 2.73 1.49
CA LEU A 34 -1.64 4.10 1.88
C LEU A 34 -2.84 4.87 2.46
N PRO A 35 -4.02 4.96 1.80
CA PRO A 35 -5.16 5.67 2.37
C PRO A 35 -5.65 5.05 3.69
N VAL A 36 -5.60 3.72 3.83
CA VAL A 36 -5.99 3.02 5.07
C VAL A 36 -5.00 3.31 6.19
N ALA A 37 -3.69 3.29 5.89
CA ALA A 37 -2.65 3.63 6.85
C ALA A 37 -2.74 5.10 7.28
N ILE A 38 -2.99 6.03 6.36
CA ILE A 38 -3.21 7.44 6.70
C ILE A 38 -4.46 7.60 7.57
N TRP A 39 -5.57 6.95 7.21
CA TRP A 39 -6.80 6.99 8.00
C TRP A 39 -6.58 6.57 9.44
N THR A 40 -6.00 5.38 9.64
CA THR A 40 -5.74 4.79 10.96
C THR A 40 -4.78 5.62 11.82
N LEU A 41 -3.82 6.31 11.19
CA LEU A 41 -2.81 7.09 11.91
C LEU A 41 -3.24 8.54 12.21
N TRP A 42 -4.09 9.16 11.37
CA TRP A 42 -4.49 10.57 11.54
C TRP A 42 -5.92 10.78 11.99
N TYR A 43 -6.86 9.92 11.60
CA TYR A 43 -8.30 10.16 11.79
C TYR A 43 -8.94 9.25 12.83
N GLU A 44 -8.39 8.06 13.07
CA GLU A 44 -8.89 7.13 14.09
C GLU A 44 -8.89 7.77 15.50
N LYS A 45 -9.92 7.48 16.30
CA LYS A 45 -10.04 8.01 17.67
C LYS A 45 -8.95 7.47 18.59
N SER A 46 -8.54 6.22 18.40
CA SER A 46 -7.50 5.52 19.17
C SER A 46 -6.10 5.67 18.56
N ARG A 47 -5.86 6.76 17.84
CA ARG A 47 -4.60 7.03 17.13
C ARG A 47 -3.38 7.03 18.06
N PRO A 48 -2.25 6.50 17.59
CA PRO A 48 -1.03 6.42 18.39
C PRO A 48 -0.44 7.81 18.65
N PHE A 49 0.32 7.90 19.76
CA PHE A 49 1.09 9.06 20.20
C PHE A 49 0.28 10.30 20.59
N GLU A 50 -1.03 10.17 20.87
CA GLU A 50 -1.90 11.32 21.16
C GLU A 50 -1.52 12.08 22.45
N ARG A 51 -0.86 11.41 23.40
CA ARG A 51 -0.41 11.99 24.67
C ARG A 51 0.99 12.64 24.60
N GLN A 52 1.66 12.56 23.45
CA GLN A 52 3.03 13.04 23.27
C GLN A 52 3.07 14.47 22.73
N SER A 53 4.24 15.12 22.81
CA SER A 53 4.47 16.43 22.20
C SER A 53 4.24 16.40 20.68
N LEU A 54 3.87 17.54 20.08
CA LEU A 54 3.51 17.63 18.67
C LEU A 54 4.57 17.02 17.75
N THR A 55 5.84 17.32 18.00
CA THR A 55 6.98 16.84 17.20
C THR A 55 7.10 15.32 17.26
N VAL A 56 7.03 14.74 18.46
CA VAL A 56 7.11 13.28 18.66
C VAL A 56 5.91 12.58 18.03
N ARG A 57 4.72 13.17 18.14
CA ARG A 57 3.49 12.64 17.53
C ARG A 57 3.60 12.57 16.00
N VAL A 58 4.04 13.64 15.36
CA VAL A 58 4.16 13.69 13.88
C VAL A 58 5.27 12.75 13.42
N ALA A 59 6.45 12.81 14.03
CA ALA A 59 7.57 11.95 13.68
C ALA A 59 7.20 10.46 13.85
N GLY A 60 6.57 10.10 14.97
CA GLY A 60 6.13 8.73 15.24
C GLY A 60 5.11 8.22 14.22
N ARG A 61 4.16 9.04 13.79
CA ARG A 61 3.18 8.66 12.75
C ARG A 61 3.82 8.52 11.38
N VAL A 62 4.77 9.38 11.02
CA VAL A 62 5.51 9.27 9.75
C VAL A 62 6.35 7.99 9.73
N VAL A 63 7.07 7.70 10.81
CA VAL A 63 7.84 6.45 10.93
C VAL A 63 6.92 5.23 10.85
N LEU A 64 5.79 5.25 11.56
CA LEU A 64 4.84 4.14 11.55
C LEU A 64 4.19 3.96 10.16
N LEU A 65 3.87 5.05 9.47
CA LEU A 65 3.39 5.02 8.09
C LEU A 65 4.43 4.37 7.17
N ALA A 66 5.70 4.78 7.28
CA ALA A 66 6.78 4.19 6.49
C ALA A 66 6.95 2.69 6.77
N LEU A 67 6.86 2.27 8.03
CA LEU A 67 6.92 0.86 8.41
C LEU A 67 5.75 0.05 7.84
N VAL A 68 4.52 0.57 7.91
CA VAL A 68 3.34 -0.08 7.34
C VAL A 68 3.46 -0.21 5.82
N MET A 69 3.93 0.85 5.14
CA MET A 69 4.15 0.81 3.70
C MET A 69 5.26 -0.17 3.31
N ALA A 70 6.36 -0.21 4.08
CA ALA A 70 7.43 -1.19 3.86
C ALA A 70 6.90 -2.63 4.02
N PHE A 71 6.07 -2.89 5.03
CA PHE A 71 5.44 -4.18 5.24
C PHE A 71 4.47 -4.55 4.11
N ALA A 72 3.65 -3.59 3.65
CA ALA A 72 2.76 -3.78 2.51
C ALA A 72 3.53 -4.10 1.22
N VAL A 73 4.63 -3.38 0.96
CA VAL A 73 5.52 -3.66 -0.17
C VAL A 73 6.13 -5.06 -0.05
N ALA A 74 6.56 -5.46 1.15
CA ALA A 74 7.15 -6.78 1.37
C ALA A 74 6.14 -7.92 1.12
N ILE A 75 4.91 -7.82 1.65
CA ILE A 75 3.90 -8.87 1.53
C ILE A 75 3.15 -8.80 0.20
N LEU A 76 2.47 -7.69 -0.07
CA LEU A 76 1.59 -7.54 -1.23
C LEU A 76 2.37 -7.27 -2.51
N GLY A 77 3.50 -6.59 -2.40
CA GLY A 77 4.39 -6.37 -3.53
C GLY A 77 5.23 -7.60 -3.81
N ILE A 78 6.29 -7.76 -3.02
CA ILE A 78 7.35 -8.75 -3.24
C ILE A 78 6.81 -10.16 -3.04
N GLY A 79 6.10 -10.44 -1.95
CA GLY A 79 5.54 -11.75 -1.66
C GLY A 79 4.61 -12.27 -2.76
N LEU A 80 3.66 -11.44 -3.22
CA LEU A 80 2.80 -11.81 -4.35
C LEU A 80 3.56 -11.87 -5.67
N ASN A 81 4.53 -10.97 -5.91
CA ASN A 81 5.33 -11.04 -7.12
C ASN A 81 6.13 -12.35 -7.19
N TRP A 82 6.68 -12.78 -6.06
CA TRP A 82 7.39 -14.03 -5.89
C TRP A 82 6.44 -15.22 -6.06
N LEU A 83 5.24 -15.19 -5.48
CA LEU A 83 4.24 -16.27 -5.59
C LEU A 83 3.74 -16.48 -7.02
N TYR A 84 3.54 -15.40 -7.76
CA TYR A 84 2.97 -15.42 -9.12
C TYR A 84 4.04 -15.32 -10.23
N ASP A 85 5.32 -15.51 -9.92
CA ASP A 85 6.39 -15.48 -10.92
C ASP A 85 6.31 -16.73 -11.83
N PRO A 86 6.00 -16.58 -13.13
CA PRO A 86 5.89 -17.72 -14.04
C PRO A 86 7.23 -18.40 -14.31
N HIS A 87 8.36 -17.76 -14.00
CA HIS A 87 9.70 -18.36 -14.15
C HIS A 87 10.13 -19.20 -12.96
N ARG A 88 9.25 -19.37 -11.97
CA ARG A 88 9.55 -20.10 -10.74
C ARG A 88 9.19 -21.58 -10.75
N VAL A 89 8.78 -22.08 -11.90
CA VAL A 89 8.55 -23.51 -12.13
C VAL A 89 9.84 -24.12 -12.69
N LEU A 90 10.51 -24.91 -11.84
CA LEU A 90 11.31 -26.07 -12.25
C LEU A 90 10.35 -27.25 -12.43
#